data_AF-A0AAV9JUW5-F1
#
_entry.id   AF-A0AAV9JUW5-F1
#
_cell.length_a   1.000
_cell.length_b   1.000
_cell.length_c   1.000
_cell.angle_alpha   90.00
_cell.angle_beta   90.00
_cell.angle_gamma   90.00
#
_symmetry.space_group_name_H-M   'P 1'
#
loop_
_entity.id
_entity.type
_entity.pdbx_description
1 polymer ?
#
loop_
_entity_poly.entity_id
_entity_poly.type
_entity_poly.pdbx_seq_one_letter_code
_entity_poly.pdbx_strand_id
1 'polypeptide(L)'
;MSDISNEPDDTMSFIRLLLHSDQYNITGMVAVTSYWQNSSVYPDQILNTTHAYSQVVDNLNVHSAGGFPTAEYLSSVVKAGQPIYGTAAIGLSNMSSGAERLIAVVDGMADDGILHTQAWGGLNVLGEALFYVQRTRVPYELSRFINKLRIYTISDQDNVGPWVRMNFPTIPYVVSLHGWNQYNLAAWSGISGDQYYNFDKGGPDFSLVDQQYVATHFQIGPLGSHYPDIAYIMEGDSPSLMHTMMNGVNGGPFDHPEWGGWGGRYTLMDLTRQTMVYSDAIDNVVGMNNQTFTSNHATIWRWRQAYQDEMSARIQWSVQGNYSVGSHPPIVSVNGSCGSAPLIVSGVYPEQIVTLDGSGTYDADANLTGKNPLQYNWFHYREPTATQSNISAEVPLLNFTLSDDGSIAMTTLPPASKACAAPTAREAAQGVQDVCQQYHVILEVTGSGTPPIRRYKRIILKLDSPPSNSTTTSKRRRDEL
;
A
#
# COMPACT_ATOMS: atom_id res chain seq x y z
N MET A 1 -0.57 10.48 -10.87
CA MET A 1 -1.40 11.31 -11.78
C MET A 1 -2.48 11.90 -10.91
N SER A 2 -2.59 13.21 -10.85
CA SER A 2 -3.45 13.91 -9.91
C SER A 2 -4.18 15.06 -10.61
N ASP A 3 -5.44 15.25 -10.29
CA ASP A 3 -6.26 16.37 -10.71
C ASP A 3 -6.17 17.55 -9.73
N ILE A 4 -4.99 17.69 -9.10
CA ILE A 4 -4.62 18.78 -8.19
C ILE A 4 -5.27 20.12 -8.56
N SER A 5 -5.73 20.83 -7.53
CA SER A 5 -6.59 22.03 -7.56
C SER A 5 -8.08 21.74 -7.66
N ASN A 6 -8.49 20.50 -7.94
CA ASN A 6 -9.88 20.10 -7.82
C ASN A 6 -10.34 20.18 -6.35
N GLU A 7 -9.65 19.45 -5.48
CA GLU A 7 -9.88 19.41 -4.04
C GLU A 7 -8.57 19.64 -3.27
N PRO A 8 -8.63 20.03 -1.98
CA PRO A 8 -7.42 20.25 -1.18
C PRO A 8 -6.61 18.97 -0.92
N ASP A 9 -7.23 17.79 -0.98
CA ASP A 9 -6.66 16.51 -0.56
C ASP A 9 -5.54 16.00 -1.47
N ASP A 10 -5.54 16.31 -2.77
CA ASP A 10 -4.39 16.08 -3.64
C ASP A 10 -3.13 16.77 -3.10
N THR A 11 -3.26 18.02 -2.65
CA THR A 11 -2.14 18.80 -2.10
C THR A 11 -1.68 18.21 -0.77
N MET A 12 -2.62 17.81 0.08
CA MET A 12 -2.31 17.09 1.33
C MET A 12 -1.53 15.80 1.05
N SER A 13 -1.98 15.00 0.08
CA SER A 13 -1.36 13.73 -0.32
C SER A 13 0.02 13.92 -0.94
N PHE A 14 0.22 15.00 -1.72
CA PHE A 14 1.55 15.38 -2.21
C PHE A 14 2.51 15.74 -1.07
N ILE A 15 2.07 16.47 -0.06
CA ILE A 15 2.92 16.79 1.10
C ILE A 15 3.32 15.51 1.85
N ARG A 16 2.39 14.55 2.04
CA ARG A 16 2.74 13.24 2.59
C ARG A 16 3.76 12.50 1.73
N LEU A 17 3.58 12.47 0.40
CA LEU A 17 4.53 11.86 -0.54
C LEU A 17 5.92 12.48 -0.38
N LEU A 18 6.03 13.81 -0.31
CA LEU A 18 7.31 14.51 -0.19
C LEU A 18 8.01 14.20 1.13
N LEU A 19 7.27 14.13 2.23
CA LEU A 19 7.79 13.76 3.56
C LEU A 19 8.22 12.29 3.65
N HIS A 20 7.76 11.44 2.74
CA HIS A 20 8.15 10.03 2.64
C HIS A 20 8.98 9.73 1.39
N SER A 21 9.44 10.76 0.67
CA SER A 21 10.09 10.56 -0.64
C SER A 21 11.45 9.88 -0.56
N ASP A 22 12.03 9.73 0.63
CA ASP A 22 13.17 8.84 0.90
C ASP A 22 12.84 7.35 0.70
N GLN A 23 11.55 6.97 0.71
CA GLN A 23 11.09 5.60 0.45
C GLN A 23 10.73 5.35 -1.03
N TYR A 24 10.81 6.36 -1.90
CA TYR A 24 10.32 6.28 -3.27
C TYR A 24 11.34 6.76 -4.29
N ASN A 25 11.43 6.02 -5.40
CA ASN A 25 11.97 6.58 -6.63
C ASN A 25 10.84 7.26 -7.43
N ILE A 26 10.62 8.55 -7.17
CA ILE A 26 9.57 9.32 -7.85
C ILE A 26 10.04 9.63 -9.27
N THR A 27 9.41 9.00 -10.27
CA THR A 27 9.78 9.14 -11.68
C THR A 27 8.88 10.09 -12.46
N GLY A 28 7.75 10.50 -11.90
CA GLY A 28 6.85 11.47 -12.51
C GLY A 28 5.74 11.93 -11.57
N MET A 29 5.44 13.22 -11.59
CA MET A 29 4.27 13.81 -10.94
C MET A 29 3.48 14.55 -12.01
N VAL A 30 2.29 14.07 -12.34
CA VAL A 30 1.60 14.50 -13.56
C VAL A 30 0.23 15.06 -13.19
N ALA A 31 0.02 16.33 -13.54
CA ALA A 31 -1.29 16.98 -13.45
C ALA A 31 -2.20 16.47 -14.58
N VAL A 32 -3.38 15.98 -14.24
CA VAL A 32 -4.35 15.38 -15.17
C VAL A 32 -5.75 15.96 -14.98
N THR A 33 -6.67 15.55 -15.85
CA THR A 33 -8.10 15.81 -15.68
C THR A 33 -8.76 14.67 -14.90
N SER A 34 -9.98 14.91 -14.43
CA SER A 34 -10.87 13.92 -13.81
C SER A 34 -12.32 14.29 -14.15
N TYR A 35 -13.30 13.57 -13.62
CA TYR A 35 -14.70 13.98 -13.69
C TYR A 35 -14.94 15.34 -13.02
N TRP A 36 -14.27 15.57 -11.88
CA TRP A 36 -14.41 16.79 -11.08
C TRP A 36 -13.62 17.97 -11.67
N GLN A 37 -12.52 17.69 -12.39
CA GLN A 37 -11.73 18.67 -13.13
C GLN A 37 -11.50 18.23 -14.59
N ASN A 38 -12.48 18.46 -15.45
CA ASN A 38 -12.58 17.76 -16.74
C ASN A 38 -11.92 18.45 -17.96
N SER A 39 -11.42 19.68 -17.80
CA SER A 39 -10.98 20.51 -18.95
C SER A 39 -9.79 21.41 -18.68
N SER A 40 -9.10 21.21 -17.56
CA SER A 40 -7.90 21.97 -17.18
C SER A 40 -6.92 21.09 -16.39
N VAL A 41 -5.64 21.48 -16.39
CA VAL A 41 -4.56 20.84 -15.62
C VAL A 41 -3.70 21.92 -14.98
N TYR A 42 -3.21 21.67 -13.77
CA TYR A 42 -2.48 22.67 -12.97
C TYR A 42 -1.12 22.15 -12.47
N PRO A 43 -0.16 21.84 -13.36
CA PRO A 43 1.18 21.40 -12.95
C PRO A 43 1.90 22.41 -12.04
N ASP A 44 1.58 23.70 -12.15
CA ASP A 44 2.12 24.76 -11.30
C ASP A 44 1.79 24.57 -9.81
N GLN A 45 0.66 23.92 -9.47
CA GLN A 45 0.36 23.63 -8.07
C GLN A 45 1.28 22.53 -7.52
N ILE A 46 1.64 21.53 -8.33
CA ILE A 46 2.65 20.53 -7.92
C ILE A 46 4.00 21.23 -7.73
N LEU A 47 4.36 22.15 -8.63
CA LEU A 47 5.59 22.94 -8.53
C LEU A 47 5.62 23.79 -7.25
N ASN A 48 4.51 24.43 -6.88
CA ASN A 48 4.40 25.18 -5.63
C ASN A 48 4.73 24.31 -4.41
N THR A 49 4.18 23.09 -4.35
CA THR A 49 4.47 22.15 -3.26
C THR A 49 5.94 21.71 -3.28
N THR A 50 6.53 21.47 -4.46
CA THR A 50 7.97 21.14 -4.57
C THR A 50 8.87 22.29 -4.12
N HIS A 51 8.45 23.54 -4.34
CA HIS A 51 9.16 24.72 -3.87
C HIS A 51 9.10 24.84 -2.34
N ALA A 52 7.94 24.59 -1.72
CA ALA A 52 7.84 24.53 -0.26
C ALA A 52 8.76 23.46 0.33
N TYR A 53 8.83 22.28 -0.31
CA TYR A 53 9.73 21.21 0.07
C TYR A 53 11.21 21.57 0.00
N SER A 54 11.62 22.41 -0.97
CA SER A 54 13.01 22.88 -1.09
C SER A 54 13.52 23.59 0.18
N GLN A 55 12.62 24.14 1.01
CA GLN A 55 12.96 24.84 2.24
C GLN A 55 13.23 23.90 3.42
N VAL A 56 12.90 22.60 3.29
CA VAL A 56 12.96 21.65 4.40
C VAL A 56 13.77 20.39 4.11
N VAL A 57 14.14 20.13 2.84
CA VAL A 57 14.84 18.90 2.43
C VAL A 57 16.17 18.68 3.15
N ASP A 58 16.88 19.76 3.51
CA ASP A 58 18.13 19.66 4.27
C ASP A 58 17.89 19.13 5.68
N ASN A 59 16.82 19.58 6.36
CA ASN A 59 16.45 19.05 7.68
C ASN A 59 15.98 17.59 7.55
N LEU A 60 15.18 17.27 6.53
CA LEU A 60 14.73 15.89 6.30
C LEU A 60 15.90 14.91 6.12
N ASN A 61 16.95 15.32 5.40
CA ASN A 61 18.16 14.52 5.21
C ASN A 61 19.00 14.34 6.49
N VAL A 62 18.82 15.17 7.53
CA VAL A 62 19.44 14.92 8.85
C VAL A 62 18.86 13.67 9.50
N HIS A 63 17.59 13.36 9.23
CA HIS A 63 16.82 12.34 9.93
C HIS A 63 16.72 11.00 9.19
N SER A 64 16.94 10.96 7.87
CA SER A 64 16.86 9.71 7.11
C SER A 64 18.25 9.13 6.81
N ALA A 65 18.36 7.81 6.91
CA ALA A 65 19.49 7.06 6.34
C ALA A 65 19.33 6.87 4.82
N GLY A 66 18.13 7.11 4.28
CA GLY A 66 17.86 7.18 2.85
C GLY A 66 18.16 8.57 2.27
N GLY A 67 18.20 8.66 0.95
CA GLY A 67 18.36 9.94 0.25
C GLY A 67 17.02 10.52 -0.14
N PHE A 68 16.66 11.67 0.44
CA PHE A 68 15.55 12.46 -0.08
C PHE A 68 15.92 13.04 -1.46
N PRO A 69 15.03 12.96 -2.48
CA PRO A 69 15.27 13.59 -3.77
C PRO A 69 15.37 15.11 -3.64
N THR A 70 16.20 15.75 -4.47
CA THR A 70 16.30 17.21 -4.47
C THR A 70 15.03 17.84 -5.04
N ALA A 71 14.73 19.07 -4.62
CA ALA A 71 13.59 19.81 -5.16
C ALA A 71 13.71 20.04 -6.67
N GLU A 72 14.92 20.31 -7.18
CA GLU A 72 15.17 20.49 -8.62
C GLU A 72 14.85 19.22 -9.41
N TYR A 73 15.25 18.06 -8.90
CA TYR A 73 14.90 16.79 -9.51
C TYR A 73 13.37 16.61 -9.52
N LEU A 74 12.70 16.79 -8.38
CA LEU A 74 11.26 16.65 -8.28
C LEU A 74 10.51 17.60 -9.23
N SER A 75 10.91 18.87 -9.32
CA SER A 75 10.34 19.83 -10.27
C SER A 75 10.57 19.38 -11.73
N SER A 76 11.72 18.79 -12.05
CA SER A 76 12.04 18.33 -13.42
C SER A 76 11.12 17.20 -13.90
N VAL A 77 10.57 16.41 -12.96
CA VAL A 77 9.67 15.29 -13.25
C VAL A 77 8.19 15.68 -13.16
N VAL A 78 7.88 16.95 -12.87
CA VAL A 78 6.53 17.49 -13.02
C VAL A 78 6.18 17.59 -14.51
N LYS A 79 5.01 17.06 -14.87
CA LYS A 79 4.47 17.05 -16.23
C LYS A 79 2.98 17.34 -16.22
N ALA A 80 2.43 17.53 -17.41
CA ALA A 80 1.00 17.71 -17.63
C ALA A 80 0.48 16.69 -18.63
N GLY A 81 -0.71 16.15 -18.34
CA GLY A 81 -1.58 15.46 -19.29
C GLY A 81 -2.31 16.45 -20.20
N GLN A 82 -3.19 15.94 -21.06
CA GLN A 82 -4.05 16.80 -21.87
C GLN A 82 -5.12 17.48 -20.99
N PRO A 83 -5.48 18.75 -21.24
CA PRO A 83 -6.57 19.43 -20.56
C PRO A 83 -7.94 19.03 -21.13
N ILE A 84 -8.15 17.74 -21.38
CA ILE A 84 -9.42 17.17 -21.83
C ILE A 84 -9.72 15.87 -21.10
N TYR A 85 -11.01 15.60 -20.92
CA TYR A 85 -11.51 14.52 -20.11
C TYR A 85 -11.26 13.14 -20.70
N GLY A 86 -10.60 12.29 -19.92
CA GLY A 86 -10.55 10.84 -20.11
C GLY A 86 -10.18 10.41 -21.53
N THR A 87 -10.98 9.50 -22.12
CA THR A 87 -10.69 8.87 -23.42
C THR A 87 -10.66 9.86 -24.58
N ALA A 88 -11.16 11.10 -24.42
CA ALA A 88 -11.03 12.12 -25.45
C ALA A 88 -9.57 12.53 -25.70
N ALA A 89 -8.68 12.31 -24.72
CA ALA A 89 -7.23 12.49 -24.85
C ALA A 89 -6.56 11.43 -25.73
N ILE A 90 -7.20 10.28 -25.93
CA ILE A 90 -6.57 9.15 -26.60
C ILE A 90 -6.59 9.32 -28.12
N GLY A 91 -5.42 9.19 -28.74
CA GLY A 91 -5.27 9.22 -30.20
C GLY A 91 -5.19 10.60 -30.83
N LEU A 92 -4.97 11.64 -30.03
CA LEU A 92 -4.56 12.96 -30.54
C LEU A 92 -3.21 12.88 -31.27
N SER A 93 -2.96 13.82 -32.18
CA SER A 93 -1.73 13.85 -32.97
C SER A 93 -0.48 14.14 -32.14
N ASN A 94 -0.63 14.92 -31.07
CA ASN A 94 0.46 15.31 -30.18
C ASN A 94 0.23 14.67 -28.82
N MET A 95 1.25 13.97 -28.32
CA MET A 95 1.22 13.34 -27.01
C MET A 95 1.42 14.37 -25.90
N SER A 96 0.79 14.16 -24.74
CA SER A 96 1.07 14.99 -23.58
C SER A 96 2.47 14.74 -23.01
N SER A 97 3.07 15.76 -22.39
CA SER A 97 4.37 15.63 -21.72
C SER A 97 4.37 14.56 -20.62
N GLY A 98 3.19 14.30 -20.02
CA GLY A 98 2.97 13.23 -19.06
C GLY A 98 3.08 11.84 -19.69
N ALA A 99 2.44 11.63 -20.84
CA ALA A 99 2.48 10.36 -21.55
C ALA A 99 3.87 10.09 -22.15
N GLU A 100 4.53 11.10 -22.70
CA GLU A 100 5.93 10.99 -23.15
C GLU A 100 6.86 10.58 -22.01
N ARG A 101 6.70 11.21 -20.83
CA ARG A 101 7.48 10.88 -19.64
C ARG A 101 7.21 9.45 -19.17
N LEU A 102 5.95 9.03 -19.12
CA LEU A 102 5.58 7.67 -18.71
C LEU A 102 6.23 6.64 -19.63
N ILE A 103 6.15 6.84 -20.95
CA ILE A 103 6.78 5.93 -21.91
C ILE A 103 8.29 5.89 -21.69
N ALA A 104 8.95 7.04 -21.58
CA ALA A 104 10.40 7.12 -21.41
C ALA A 104 10.88 6.45 -20.11
N VAL A 105 10.13 6.60 -19.01
CA VAL A 105 10.42 5.93 -17.74
C VAL A 105 10.31 4.42 -17.90
N VAL A 106 9.18 3.94 -18.43
CA VAL A 106 8.97 2.50 -18.59
C VAL A 106 10.02 1.91 -19.52
N ASP A 107 10.35 2.55 -20.63
CA ASP A 107 11.38 2.07 -21.57
C ASP A 107 12.78 2.03 -20.96
N GLY A 108 13.10 2.95 -20.05
CA GLY A 108 14.39 2.99 -19.36
C GLY A 108 14.55 1.93 -18.26
N MET A 109 13.48 1.25 -17.87
CA MET A 109 13.52 0.21 -16.83
C MET A 109 13.96 -1.15 -17.37
N ALA A 110 14.62 -1.93 -16.49
CA ALA A 110 14.87 -3.35 -16.70
C ALA A 110 13.57 -4.14 -16.88
N ASP A 111 13.67 -5.36 -17.43
CA ASP A 111 12.50 -6.16 -17.83
C ASP A 111 11.68 -6.68 -16.65
N ASP A 112 12.34 -6.88 -15.52
CA ASP A 112 11.76 -7.23 -14.24
C ASP A 112 11.41 -5.98 -13.40
N GLY A 113 11.65 -4.78 -13.91
CA GLY A 113 11.33 -3.53 -13.23
C GLY A 113 9.83 -3.32 -13.12
N ILE A 114 9.39 -2.85 -11.95
CA ILE A 114 7.98 -2.53 -11.67
C ILE A 114 7.82 -1.03 -11.45
N LEU A 115 6.87 -0.43 -12.17
CA LEU A 115 6.43 0.95 -12.02
C LEU A 115 5.02 0.96 -11.43
N HIS A 116 4.93 1.37 -10.17
CA HIS A 116 3.65 1.68 -9.54
C HIS A 116 3.15 3.04 -10.04
N THR A 117 2.00 3.01 -10.69
CA THR A 117 1.35 4.16 -11.31
C THR A 117 0.07 4.44 -10.54
N GLN A 118 0.07 5.54 -9.81
CA GLN A 118 -1.06 5.95 -8.95
C GLN A 118 -1.92 6.99 -9.69
N ALA A 119 -3.24 6.82 -9.66
CA ALA A 119 -4.21 7.75 -10.21
C ALA A 119 -5.13 8.27 -9.11
N TRP A 120 -4.90 9.53 -8.75
CA TRP A 120 -5.65 10.30 -7.76
C TRP A 120 -6.85 10.95 -8.46
N GLY A 121 -6.63 11.47 -9.67
CA GLY A 121 -7.68 11.88 -10.61
C GLY A 121 -7.91 10.88 -11.74
N GLY A 122 -7.90 11.37 -12.98
CA GLY A 122 -8.06 10.54 -14.18
C GLY A 122 -6.80 9.78 -14.62
N LEU A 123 -6.99 8.92 -15.63
CA LEU A 123 -5.98 8.04 -16.21
C LEU A 123 -5.63 8.41 -17.66
N ASN A 124 -6.05 9.58 -18.14
CA ASN A 124 -5.83 10.03 -19.52
C ASN A 124 -4.38 9.88 -20.02
N VAL A 125 -3.39 10.20 -19.18
CA VAL A 125 -1.95 10.02 -19.49
C VAL A 125 -1.57 8.56 -19.71
N LEU A 126 -2.09 7.63 -18.89
CA LEU A 126 -1.88 6.20 -19.10
C LEU A 126 -2.57 5.73 -20.40
N GLY A 127 -3.79 6.21 -20.65
CA GLY A 127 -4.54 5.93 -21.87
C GLY A 127 -3.79 6.35 -23.13
N GLU A 128 -3.26 7.58 -23.15
CA GLU A 128 -2.41 8.10 -24.23
C GLU A 128 -1.19 7.22 -24.46
N ALA A 129 -0.45 6.89 -23.39
CA ALA A 129 0.78 6.10 -23.47
C ALA A 129 0.51 4.69 -24.02
N LEU A 130 -0.49 3.99 -23.48
CA LEU A 130 -0.85 2.64 -23.91
C LEU A 130 -1.33 2.62 -25.37
N PHE A 131 -2.15 3.59 -25.78
CA PHE A 131 -2.60 3.70 -27.15
C PHE A 131 -1.44 3.95 -28.12
N TYR A 132 -0.52 4.86 -27.78
CA TYR A 132 0.64 5.14 -28.60
C TYR A 132 1.54 3.90 -28.75
N VAL A 133 1.88 3.24 -27.63
CA VAL A 133 2.72 2.03 -27.63
C VAL A 133 2.06 0.91 -28.44
N GLN A 134 0.76 0.68 -28.27
CA GLN A 134 0.02 -0.34 -29.02
C GLN A 134 0.06 -0.10 -30.54
N ARG A 135 -0.01 1.17 -30.99
CA ARG A 135 -0.03 1.49 -32.43
C ARG A 135 1.34 1.53 -33.08
N THR A 136 2.39 1.80 -32.30
CA THR A 136 3.74 2.07 -32.83
C THR A 136 4.69 0.90 -32.65
N ARG A 137 4.37 -0.06 -31.77
CA ARG A 137 5.25 -1.18 -31.44
C ARG A 137 4.66 -2.52 -31.87
N VAL A 138 5.55 -3.49 -32.03
CA VAL A 138 5.17 -4.89 -32.27
C VAL A 138 4.67 -5.56 -30.98
N PRO A 139 3.87 -6.65 -31.07
CA PRO A 139 3.19 -7.23 -29.91
C PRO A 139 4.09 -7.56 -28.71
N TYR A 140 5.29 -8.11 -28.93
CA TYR A 140 6.18 -8.46 -27.81
C TYR A 140 6.70 -7.23 -27.05
N GLU A 141 6.88 -6.09 -27.72
CA GLU A 141 7.33 -4.84 -27.09
C GLU A 141 6.20 -4.20 -26.28
N LEU A 142 4.96 -4.29 -26.77
CA LEU A 142 3.78 -3.92 -25.99
C LEU A 142 3.66 -4.79 -24.75
N SER A 143 3.77 -6.13 -24.88
CA SER A 143 3.74 -7.05 -23.74
C SER A 143 4.82 -6.74 -22.71
N ARG A 144 6.06 -6.46 -23.18
CA ARG A 144 7.17 -6.04 -22.31
C ARG A 144 6.90 -4.71 -21.61
N PHE A 145 6.25 -3.76 -22.28
CA PHE A 145 5.86 -2.48 -21.70
C PHE A 145 4.81 -2.65 -20.60
N ILE A 146 3.71 -3.37 -20.88
CA ILE A 146 2.60 -3.53 -19.94
C ILE A 146 2.97 -4.37 -18.71
N ASN A 147 3.88 -5.34 -18.85
CA ASN A 147 4.32 -6.19 -17.74
C ASN A 147 5.01 -5.41 -16.61
N LYS A 148 5.54 -4.23 -16.92
CA LYS A 148 6.23 -3.35 -15.97
C LYS A 148 5.27 -2.43 -15.21
N LEU A 149 3.99 -2.38 -15.57
CA LEU A 149 3.02 -1.46 -14.95
C LEU A 149 2.24 -2.13 -13.83
N ARG A 150 2.03 -1.40 -12.74
CA ARG A 150 1.06 -1.72 -11.68
C ARG A 150 0.21 -0.49 -11.44
N ILE A 151 -1.10 -0.59 -11.64
CA ILE A 151 -1.99 0.57 -11.55
C ILE A 151 -2.75 0.52 -10.23
N TYR A 152 -2.79 1.64 -9.53
CA TYR A 152 -3.66 1.85 -8.37
C TYR A 152 -4.47 3.10 -8.61
N THR A 153 -5.79 2.98 -8.58
CA THR A 153 -6.68 4.14 -8.75
C THR A 153 -7.55 4.38 -7.52
N ILE A 154 -7.75 5.65 -7.19
CA ILE A 154 -8.68 6.10 -6.15
C ILE A 154 -10.08 6.09 -6.76
N SER A 155 -10.66 4.88 -6.78
CA SER A 155 -11.74 4.54 -7.70
C SER A 155 -11.36 4.86 -9.17
N ASP A 156 -12.28 4.82 -10.12
CA ASP A 156 -12.03 5.36 -11.47
C ASP A 156 -12.68 6.74 -11.56
N GLN A 157 -11.90 7.80 -11.73
CA GLN A 157 -12.44 9.17 -11.84
C GLN A 157 -12.58 9.66 -13.28
N ASP A 158 -12.28 8.83 -14.27
CA ASP A 158 -12.60 9.08 -15.67
C ASP A 158 -13.00 7.78 -16.38
N ASN A 159 -13.33 7.88 -17.67
CA ASN A 159 -13.69 6.73 -18.49
C ASN A 159 -12.47 5.97 -19.06
N VAL A 160 -11.24 6.35 -18.71
CA VAL A 160 -10.02 5.65 -19.14
C VAL A 160 -9.77 4.43 -18.27
N GLY A 161 -10.12 4.46 -16.98
CA GLY A 161 -10.01 3.29 -16.11
C GLY A 161 -10.71 2.03 -16.65
N PRO A 162 -12.02 2.09 -16.97
CA PRO A 162 -12.71 0.99 -17.65
C PRO A 162 -12.10 0.65 -19.01
N TRP A 163 -11.66 1.64 -19.79
CA TRP A 163 -11.01 1.41 -21.08
C TRP A 163 -9.71 0.61 -20.95
N VAL A 164 -8.85 0.93 -19.98
CA VAL A 164 -7.60 0.18 -19.71
C VAL A 164 -7.92 -1.26 -19.33
N ARG A 165 -8.86 -1.47 -18.40
CA ARG A 165 -9.24 -2.82 -17.95
C ARG A 165 -9.81 -3.68 -19.08
N MET A 166 -10.51 -3.09 -20.05
CA MET A 166 -11.04 -3.81 -21.21
C MET A 166 -10.00 -4.09 -22.30
N ASN A 167 -9.04 -3.18 -22.53
CA ASN A 167 -8.10 -3.27 -23.66
C ASN A 167 -6.74 -3.87 -23.28
N PHE A 168 -6.35 -3.79 -22.02
CA PHE A 168 -5.08 -4.28 -21.48
C PHE A 168 -5.31 -5.11 -20.19
N PRO A 169 -6.12 -6.17 -20.26
CA PRO A 169 -6.64 -6.86 -19.06
C PRO A 169 -5.56 -7.57 -18.24
N THR A 170 -4.35 -7.74 -18.79
CA THR A 170 -3.21 -8.37 -18.09
C THR A 170 -2.43 -7.40 -17.22
N ILE A 171 -2.68 -6.09 -17.29
CA ILE A 171 -2.07 -5.11 -16.38
C ILE A 171 -2.68 -5.28 -14.99
N PRO A 172 -1.90 -5.54 -13.93
CA PRO A 172 -2.45 -5.57 -12.58
C PRO A 172 -2.98 -4.19 -12.17
N TYR A 173 -4.24 -4.17 -11.74
CA TYR A 173 -5.02 -2.96 -11.57
C TYR A 173 -5.83 -3.02 -10.26
N VAL A 174 -5.45 -2.20 -9.28
CA VAL A 174 -6.15 -2.04 -8.00
C VAL A 174 -7.18 -0.92 -8.09
N VAL A 175 -8.44 -1.23 -7.77
CA VAL A 175 -9.55 -0.28 -7.85
C VAL A 175 -10.75 -0.63 -6.97
N SER A 176 -11.30 0.39 -6.31
CA SER A 176 -12.61 0.32 -5.67
C SER A 176 -13.72 0.45 -6.71
N LEU A 177 -14.46 -0.64 -6.95
CA LEU A 177 -15.53 -0.69 -7.96
C LEU A 177 -16.89 -0.57 -7.32
N HIS A 178 -17.58 0.52 -7.65
CA HIS A 178 -18.91 0.85 -7.17
C HIS A 178 -19.65 1.68 -8.23
N GLY A 179 -20.95 1.93 -8.00
CA GLY A 179 -21.69 2.89 -8.83
C GLY A 179 -21.05 4.29 -8.77
N TRP A 180 -21.16 5.08 -9.84
CA TRP A 180 -20.52 6.41 -9.90
C TRP A 180 -20.83 7.24 -8.64
N ASN A 181 -19.80 7.85 -8.06
CA ASN A 181 -19.87 8.70 -6.86
C ASN A 181 -20.43 8.00 -5.58
N GLN A 182 -20.43 6.67 -5.51
CA GLN A 182 -20.75 5.90 -4.30
C GLN A 182 -19.50 5.63 -3.45
N TYR A 183 -18.72 6.67 -3.13
CA TYR A 183 -17.43 6.55 -2.44
C TYR A 183 -17.50 5.97 -1.03
N ASN A 184 -18.68 5.98 -0.40
CA ASN A 184 -18.94 5.30 0.86
C ASN A 184 -18.76 3.76 0.78
N LEU A 185 -18.67 3.20 -0.43
CA LEU A 185 -18.38 1.80 -0.68
C LEU A 185 -16.90 1.54 -1.00
N ALA A 186 -16.05 2.57 -1.06
CA ALA A 186 -14.67 2.46 -1.50
C ALA A 186 -13.69 2.36 -0.34
N ALA A 187 -12.80 1.35 -0.38
CA ALA A 187 -11.86 1.07 0.69
C ALA A 187 -10.98 2.28 1.05
N TRP A 188 -10.55 3.07 0.05
CA TRP A 188 -9.68 4.24 0.24
C TRP A 188 -10.27 5.28 1.20
N SER A 189 -11.60 5.38 1.26
CA SER A 189 -12.26 6.31 2.17
C SER A 189 -12.04 5.97 3.65
N GLY A 190 -11.57 4.75 3.95
CA GLY A 190 -11.11 4.36 5.28
C GLY A 190 -10.00 5.25 5.86
N ILE A 191 -9.27 6.02 5.04
CA ILE A 191 -8.24 6.92 5.58
C ILE A 191 -8.81 7.97 6.55
N SER A 192 -9.97 8.56 6.24
CA SER A 192 -10.56 9.67 7.01
C SER A 192 -12.08 9.92 6.79
N GLY A 193 -12.75 9.09 5.98
CA GLY A 193 -14.12 9.32 5.52
C GLY A 193 -15.23 8.82 6.43
N ASP A 194 -14.92 8.27 7.61
CA ASP A 194 -15.90 7.56 8.45
C ASP A 194 -17.09 8.44 8.88
N GLN A 195 -16.86 9.71 9.26
CA GLN A 195 -17.96 10.64 9.54
C GLN A 195 -18.65 11.17 8.28
N TYR A 196 -17.88 11.54 7.24
CA TYR A 196 -18.41 12.16 6.02
C TYR A 196 -19.28 11.20 5.20
N TYR A 197 -18.81 9.96 5.01
CA TYR A 197 -19.52 8.91 4.28
C TYR A 197 -20.34 7.97 5.16
N ASN A 198 -20.32 8.17 6.48
CA ASN A 198 -21.20 7.53 7.45
C ASN A 198 -21.05 5.99 7.50
N PHE A 199 -19.82 5.50 7.70
CA PHE A 199 -19.50 4.08 7.89
C PHE A 199 -18.76 3.83 9.21
N ASP A 200 -18.67 2.56 9.64
CA ASP A 200 -17.92 2.06 10.81
C ASP A 200 -17.94 2.95 12.08
N LYS A 201 -19.10 3.53 12.42
CA LYS A 201 -19.21 4.50 13.52
C LYS A 201 -18.71 3.94 14.85
N GLY A 202 -17.77 4.66 15.47
CA GLY A 202 -17.13 4.26 16.73
C GLY A 202 -16.04 3.19 16.56
N GLY A 203 -15.75 2.79 15.33
CA GLY A 203 -14.65 1.89 14.98
C GLY A 203 -13.30 2.61 15.00
N PRO A 204 -13.02 3.48 14.02
CA PRO A 204 -11.77 4.21 13.95
C PRO A 204 -11.75 5.46 14.83
N ASP A 205 -10.54 5.93 15.16
CA ASP A 205 -10.35 7.20 15.86
C ASP A 205 -10.44 8.37 14.88
N PHE A 206 -11.52 9.15 14.95
CA PHE A 206 -11.71 10.32 14.11
C PHE A 206 -10.88 11.53 14.57
N SER A 207 -10.47 11.58 15.85
CA SER A 207 -9.66 12.69 16.37
C SER A 207 -8.26 12.76 15.75
N LEU A 208 -7.85 11.73 15.00
CA LEU A 208 -6.58 11.66 14.28
C LEU A 208 -6.66 12.20 12.84
N VAL A 209 -7.86 12.60 12.39
CA VAL A 209 -8.13 13.01 11.01
C VAL A 209 -9.01 14.26 10.92
N ASP A 210 -9.32 14.88 12.06
CA ASP A 210 -10.06 16.13 12.09
C ASP A 210 -9.15 17.35 11.86
N GLN A 211 -9.78 18.51 11.66
CA GLN A 211 -9.04 19.75 11.40
C GLN A 211 -8.17 20.18 12.59
N GLN A 212 -8.56 19.85 13.83
CA GLN A 212 -7.77 20.19 15.01
C GLN A 212 -6.46 19.39 15.02
N TYR A 213 -6.51 18.11 14.66
CA TYR A 213 -5.33 17.28 14.50
C TYR A 213 -4.42 17.82 13.40
N VAL A 214 -4.97 18.10 12.22
CA VAL A 214 -4.22 18.66 11.09
C VAL A 214 -3.50 19.96 11.50
N ALA A 215 -4.22 20.89 12.12
CA ALA A 215 -3.66 22.16 12.57
C ALA A 215 -2.53 21.98 13.60
N THR A 216 -2.67 20.99 14.49
CA THR A 216 -1.73 20.76 15.59
C THR A 216 -0.51 19.94 15.16
N HIS A 217 -0.64 19.08 14.15
CA HIS A 217 0.37 18.08 13.84
C HIS A 217 0.96 18.17 12.43
N PHE A 218 0.20 18.67 11.45
CA PHE A 218 0.63 18.71 10.04
C PHE A 218 0.89 20.11 9.52
N GLN A 219 0.13 21.11 9.97
CA GLN A 219 0.28 22.51 9.53
C GLN A 219 1.43 23.24 10.25
N ILE A 220 2.61 22.60 10.34
CA ILE A 220 3.79 23.11 11.06
C ILE A 220 4.96 23.35 10.09
N GLY A 221 5.61 24.51 10.24
CA GLY A 221 6.82 24.85 9.49
C GLY A 221 6.56 25.20 8.02
N PRO A 222 7.63 25.43 7.22
CA PRO A 222 7.50 25.92 5.86
C PRO A 222 6.72 24.99 4.92
N LEU A 223 6.94 23.67 5.02
CA LEU A 223 6.18 22.71 4.22
C LEU A 223 4.77 22.49 4.77
N GLY A 224 4.62 22.38 6.09
CA GLY A 224 3.32 22.18 6.73
C GLY A 224 2.35 23.34 6.51
N SER A 225 2.82 24.59 6.41
CA SER A 225 1.94 25.74 6.09
C SER A 225 1.30 25.67 4.69
N HIS A 226 1.81 24.79 3.81
CA HIS A 226 1.18 24.50 2.51
C HIS A 226 0.17 23.36 2.60
N TYR A 227 0.03 22.68 3.74
CA TYR A 227 -1.00 21.67 3.96
C TYR A 227 -2.34 22.37 4.16
N PRO A 228 -3.29 22.27 3.21
CA PRO A 228 -4.52 23.05 3.27
C PRO A 228 -5.50 22.55 4.35
N ASP A 229 -6.54 23.32 4.62
CA ASP A 229 -7.64 22.89 5.48
C ASP A 229 -8.51 21.82 4.79
N ILE A 230 -9.12 20.96 5.59
CA ILE A 230 -10.01 19.89 5.12
C ILE A 230 -11.31 20.51 4.57
N ALA A 231 -11.65 20.20 3.32
CA ALA A 231 -12.94 20.57 2.72
C ALA A 231 -13.99 19.47 2.81
N TYR A 232 -13.60 18.21 2.59
CA TYR A 232 -14.49 17.04 2.65
C TYR A 232 -13.89 15.99 3.59
N ILE A 233 -12.90 15.25 3.10
CA ILE A 233 -12.12 14.31 3.89
C ILE A 233 -10.63 14.68 3.78
N MET A 234 -9.82 14.12 4.66
CA MET A 234 -8.37 14.33 4.64
C MET A 234 -7.69 13.27 3.77
N GLU A 235 -6.90 13.71 2.78
CA GLU A 235 -5.99 12.87 2.00
C GLU A 235 -6.64 11.65 1.33
N GLY A 236 -7.74 11.82 0.57
CA GLY A 236 -8.43 10.71 -0.10
C GLY A 236 -7.52 9.82 -0.95
N ASP A 237 -6.44 10.40 -1.47
CA ASP A 237 -5.52 9.73 -2.40
C ASP A 237 -4.33 9.02 -1.78
N SER A 238 -3.96 9.39 -0.55
CA SER A 238 -2.82 8.83 0.17
C SER A 238 -2.85 7.30 0.36
N PRO A 239 -3.99 6.58 0.35
CA PRO A 239 -3.98 5.12 0.33
C PRO A 239 -3.16 4.53 -0.84
N SER A 240 -3.19 5.15 -2.02
CA SER A 240 -2.43 4.66 -3.18
C SER A 240 -0.91 4.77 -2.97
N LEU A 241 -0.45 5.84 -2.29
CA LEU A 241 0.92 6.01 -1.82
C LEU A 241 1.26 4.94 -0.78
N MET A 242 0.45 4.90 0.29
CA MET A 242 0.65 4.03 1.45
C MET A 242 0.63 2.55 1.07
N HIS A 243 -0.04 2.16 -0.02
CA HIS A 243 -0.05 0.80 -0.54
C HIS A 243 1.36 0.29 -0.87
N THR A 244 2.26 1.19 -1.28
CA THR A 244 3.62 0.87 -1.76
C THR A 244 4.73 1.35 -0.81
N MET A 245 4.39 1.81 0.40
CA MET A 245 5.40 2.15 1.41
C MET A 245 6.17 0.90 1.87
N MET A 246 7.46 1.05 2.12
CA MET A 246 8.33 -0.03 2.61
C MET A 246 8.33 -0.09 4.15
N ASN A 247 7.15 -0.26 4.75
CA ASN A 247 6.96 -0.31 6.20
C ASN A 247 7.03 -1.73 6.79
N GLY A 248 7.07 -2.76 5.94
CA GLY A 248 7.20 -4.17 6.31
C GLY A 248 5.88 -4.95 6.49
N VAL A 249 4.72 -4.29 6.39
CA VAL A 249 3.40 -4.95 6.39
C VAL A 249 2.76 -4.95 5.00
N ASN A 250 3.02 -3.91 4.21
CA ASN A 250 2.41 -3.72 2.90
C ASN A 250 2.77 -4.83 1.91
N GLY A 251 1.76 -5.33 1.21
CA GLY A 251 1.96 -6.25 0.08
C GLY A 251 2.27 -5.57 -1.26
N GLY A 252 1.87 -4.31 -1.44
CA GLY A 252 2.03 -3.57 -2.69
C GLY A 252 3.45 -3.54 -3.26
N PRO A 253 4.52 -3.28 -2.47
CA PRO A 253 5.90 -3.29 -2.96
C PRO A 253 6.37 -4.66 -3.48
N PHE A 254 5.65 -5.72 -3.13
CA PHE A 254 5.97 -7.10 -3.49
C PHE A 254 4.96 -7.69 -4.48
N ASP A 255 4.13 -6.85 -5.12
CA ASP A 255 3.10 -7.28 -6.08
C ASP A 255 2.04 -8.23 -5.48
N HIS A 256 1.69 -7.99 -4.20
CA HIS A 256 0.70 -8.76 -3.46
C HIS A 256 -0.39 -7.87 -2.84
N PRO A 257 -1.29 -7.25 -3.63
CA PRO A 257 -2.36 -6.42 -3.09
C PRO A 257 -3.27 -7.12 -2.08
N GLU A 258 -3.36 -8.45 -2.16
CA GLU A 258 -4.18 -9.30 -1.30
C GLU A 258 -3.60 -9.47 0.11
N TRP A 259 -2.32 -9.13 0.33
CA TRP A 259 -1.72 -9.19 1.66
C TRP A 259 -2.18 -8.06 2.59
N GLY A 260 -2.66 -6.95 2.02
CA GLY A 260 -3.07 -5.78 2.76
C GLY A 260 -1.91 -4.95 3.31
N GLY A 261 -2.26 -3.87 4.00
CA GLY A 261 -1.32 -2.90 4.54
C GLY A 261 -1.96 -1.53 4.70
N TRP A 262 -1.16 -0.49 4.86
CA TRP A 262 -1.62 0.88 5.11
C TRP A 262 -2.46 1.46 3.98
N GLY A 263 -2.23 1.01 2.74
CA GLY A 263 -3.06 1.37 1.59
C GLY A 263 -4.32 0.52 1.40
N GLY A 264 -4.64 -0.39 2.33
CA GLY A 264 -5.79 -1.28 2.21
C GLY A 264 -5.44 -2.65 1.62
N ARG A 265 -6.46 -3.50 1.49
CA ARG A 265 -6.35 -4.89 1.01
C ARG A 265 -7.30 -5.12 -0.16
N TYR A 266 -6.78 -5.74 -1.22
CA TYR A 266 -7.51 -5.91 -2.48
C TYR A 266 -7.35 -7.34 -2.98
N THR A 267 -8.45 -8.00 -3.31
CA THR A 267 -8.42 -9.39 -3.81
C THR A 267 -8.70 -9.41 -5.30
N LEU A 268 -8.15 -10.40 -5.99
CA LEU A 268 -8.36 -10.60 -7.41
C LEU A 268 -9.85 -10.90 -7.68
N MET A 269 -10.47 -10.11 -8.56
CA MET A 269 -11.90 -10.27 -8.91
C MET A 269 -12.15 -11.53 -9.75
N ASP A 270 -11.21 -11.86 -10.64
CA ASP A 270 -11.31 -13.00 -11.56
C ASP A 270 -10.17 -14.00 -11.30
N LEU A 271 -10.48 -15.08 -10.59
CA LEU A 271 -9.51 -16.14 -10.27
C LEU A 271 -8.97 -16.87 -11.50
N THR A 272 -9.62 -16.74 -12.67
CA THR A 272 -9.08 -17.30 -13.93
C THR A 272 -7.93 -16.46 -14.50
N ARG A 273 -7.70 -15.26 -13.95
CA ARG A 273 -6.66 -14.31 -14.37
C ARG A 273 -6.78 -13.87 -15.83
N GLN A 274 -7.98 -13.97 -16.42
CA GLN A 274 -8.24 -13.34 -17.71
C GLN A 274 -8.22 -11.81 -17.58
N THR A 275 -8.64 -11.31 -16.43
CA THR A 275 -8.40 -9.93 -16.00
C THR A 275 -7.61 -9.89 -14.70
N MET A 276 -6.60 -9.03 -14.61
CA MET A 276 -5.77 -8.81 -13.43
C MET A 276 -6.30 -7.64 -12.58
N VAL A 277 -7.63 -7.60 -12.39
CA VAL A 277 -8.29 -6.53 -11.62
C VAL A 277 -8.46 -6.96 -10.16
N TYR A 278 -7.90 -6.18 -9.26
CA TYR A 278 -8.01 -6.33 -7.81
C TYR A 278 -9.02 -5.32 -7.28
N SER A 279 -9.99 -5.79 -6.50
CA SER A 279 -11.00 -4.93 -5.88
C SER A 279 -11.07 -5.15 -4.38
N ASP A 280 -11.82 -4.27 -3.72
CA ASP A 280 -11.88 -4.13 -2.27
C ASP A 280 -12.07 -5.50 -1.58
N ALA A 281 -11.16 -5.82 -0.66
CA ALA A 281 -11.34 -6.93 0.28
C ALA A 281 -11.87 -6.38 1.62
N ILE A 282 -12.26 -7.28 2.54
CA ILE A 282 -12.82 -6.91 3.85
C ILE A 282 -11.95 -7.45 4.98
N ASP A 283 -11.73 -6.67 6.02
CA ASP A 283 -11.02 -7.11 7.23
C ASP A 283 -11.95 -7.16 8.43
N ASN A 284 -11.62 -8.01 9.40
CA ASN A 284 -12.32 -8.08 10.68
C ASN A 284 -11.48 -7.35 11.74
N VAL A 285 -11.92 -6.17 12.16
CA VAL A 285 -11.13 -5.31 13.04
C VAL A 285 -11.96 -4.89 14.24
N VAL A 286 -11.37 -5.01 15.44
CA VAL A 286 -11.97 -4.49 16.67
C VAL A 286 -11.74 -2.98 16.73
N GLY A 287 -12.82 -2.21 16.80
CA GLY A 287 -12.80 -0.76 16.90
C GLY A 287 -12.68 -0.23 18.32
N MET A 288 -12.57 1.09 18.46
CA MET A 288 -12.45 1.78 19.75
C MET A 288 -13.65 1.55 20.68
N ASN A 289 -14.84 1.36 20.11
CA ASN A 289 -16.05 1.01 20.84
C ASN A 289 -16.13 -0.48 21.26
N ASN A 290 -15.04 -1.23 21.07
CA ASN A 290 -14.91 -2.66 21.37
C ASN A 290 -15.85 -3.56 20.54
N GLN A 291 -16.40 -3.06 19.43
CA GLN A 291 -17.16 -3.86 18.47
C GLN A 291 -16.23 -4.34 17.34
N THR A 292 -16.55 -5.50 16.77
CA THR A 292 -15.87 -5.99 15.56
C THR A 292 -16.56 -5.45 14.32
N PHE A 293 -15.81 -4.79 13.45
CA PHE A 293 -16.23 -4.31 12.15
C PHE A 293 -15.73 -5.26 11.07
N THR A 294 -16.60 -5.60 10.13
CA THR A 294 -16.29 -6.38 8.94
C THR A 294 -16.51 -5.48 7.73
N SER A 295 -15.47 -4.79 7.28
CA SER A 295 -15.60 -3.79 6.21
C SER A 295 -14.31 -3.69 5.38
N ASN A 296 -14.43 -3.11 4.19
CA ASN A 296 -13.29 -2.76 3.35
C ASN A 296 -12.56 -1.52 3.87
N HIS A 297 -13.27 -0.58 4.49
CA HIS A 297 -12.67 0.58 5.16
C HIS A 297 -11.72 0.17 6.29
N ALA A 298 -12.06 -0.90 7.02
CA ALA A 298 -11.25 -1.46 8.10
C ALA A 298 -9.90 -1.99 7.62
N THR A 299 -9.75 -2.28 6.33
CA THR A 299 -8.44 -2.64 5.76
C THR A 299 -7.44 -1.49 5.81
N ILE A 300 -7.91 -0.24 5.94
CA ILE A 300 -7.10 0.98 6.04
C ILE A 300 -7.10 1.54 7.47
N TRP A 301 -8.27 1.86 8.04
CA TRP A 301 -8.31 2.63 9.29
C TRP A 301 -7.73 1.88 10.48
N ARG A 302 -7.59 0.55 10.40
CA ARG A 302 -6.86 -0.27 11.39
C ARG A 302 -5.42 0.18 11.59
N TRP A 303 -4.83 0.86 10.62
CA TRP A 303 -3.46 1.37 10.64
C TRP A 303 -3.37 2.86 10.97
N ARG A 304 -4.50 3.53 11.27
CA ARG A 304 -4.59 5.00 11.36
C ARG A 304 -3.61 5.62 12.32
N GLN A 305 -3.55 5.12 13.54
CA GLN A 305 -2.57 5.62 14.51
C GLN A 305 -1.14 5.56 13.96
N ALA A 306 -0.78 4.45 13.30
CA ALA A 306 0.58 4.23 12.81
C ALA A 306 0.98 5.23 11.71
N TYR A 307 0.12 5.42 10.70
CA TYR A 307 0.42 6.34 9.60
C TYR A 307 0.26 7.82 9.98
N GLN A 308 -0.52 8.16 11.02
CA GLN A 308 -0.56 9.53 11.54
C GLN A 308 0.62 9.84 12.44
N ASP A 309 1.04 8.93 13.33
CA ASP A 309 2.23 9.13 14.15
C ASP A 309 3.47 9.31 13.27
N GLU A 310 3.62 8.50 12.21
CA GLU A 310 4.75 8.66 11.28
C GLU A 310 4.70 9.98 10.51
N MET A 311 3.52 10.38 10.02
CA MET A 311 3.38 11.68 9.34
C MET A 311 3.73 12.84 10.28
N SER A 312 3.23 12.81 11.52
CA SER A 312 3.54 13.83 12.52
C SER A 312 5.03 13.88 12.84
N ALA A 313 5.69 12.72 12.99
CA ALA A 313 7.13 12.66 13.21
C ALA A 313 7.92 13.22 12.01
N ARG A 314 7.52 12.91 10.78
CA ARG A 314 8.18 13.43 9.56
C ARG A 314 7.92 14.93 9.34
N ILE A 315 6.77 15.45 9.73
CA ILE A 315 6.56 16.90 9.81
C ILE A 315 7.56 17.53 10.80
N GLN A 316 7.83 16.91 11.94
CA GLN A 316 8.87 17.39 12.86
C GLN A 316 10.27 17.35 12.23
N TRP A 317 10.61 16.30 11.48
CA TRP A 317 11.88 16.26 10.74
C TRP A 317 12.05 17.44 9.78
N SER A 318 10.96 17.98 9.23
CA SER A 318 11.02 19.13 8.31
C SER A 318 11.45 20.44 9.00
N VAL A 319 11.30 20.54 10.32
CA VAL A 319 11.64 21.74 11.11
C VAL A 319 12.80 21.54 12.08
N GLN A 320 13.19 20.29 12.34
CA GLN A 320 14.25 19.93 13.26
C GLN A 320 15.57 19.74 12.49
N GLY A 321 16.54 20.62 12.71
CA GLY A 321 17.87 20.50 12.10
C GLY A 321 18.82 19.56 12.86
N ASN A 322 18.33 18.76 13.81
CA ASN A 322 19.16 17.89 14.65
C ASN A 322 18.48 16.53 14.84
N TYR A 323 19.21 15.47 14.50
CA TYR A 323 18.78 14.09 14.67
C TYR A 323 18.26 13.80 16.09
N SER A 324 18.95 14.26 17.14
CA SER A 324 18.65 13.83 18.51
C SER A 324 17.27 14.24 19.05
N VAL A 325 16.61 15.21 18.41
CA VAL A 325 15.27 15.67 18.82
C VAL A 325 14.14 15.00 18.03
N GLY A 326 14.48 14.28 16.95
CA GLY A 326 13.53 13.55 16.12
C GLY A 326 13.15 12.19 16.69
N SER A 327 12.16 11.58 16.05
CA SER A 327 11.74 10.19 16.25
C SER A 327 12.03 9.40 14.98
N HIS A 328 12.66 8.23 15.07
CA HIS A 328 13.08 7.45 13.90
C HIS A 328 12.48 6.04 13.88
N PRO A 329 12.25 5.46 12.68
CA PRO A 329 11.70 4.11 12.58
C PRO A 329 12.67 3.05 13.12
N PRO A 330 12.20 2.07 13.90
CA PRO A 330 13.01 0.91 14.24
C PRO A 330 13.24 0.03 13.02
N ILE A 331 14.35 -0.72 12.99
CA ILE A 331 14.65 -1.70 11.94
C ILE A 331 14.31 -3.09 12.47
N VAL A 332 13.11 -3.57 12.10
CA VAL A 332 12.59 -4.85 12.58
C VAL A 332 13.39 -6.02 12.00
N SER A 333 13.78 -6.95 12.88
CA SER A 333 14.45 -8.20 12.52
C SER A 333 13.72 -9.36 13.16
N VAL A 334 13.45 -10.41 12.39
CA VAL A 334 12.88 -11.67 12.90
C VAL A 334 13.73 -12.83 12.41
N ASN A 335 14.23 -13.67 13.33
CA ASN A 335 15.10 -14.81 13.02
C ASN A 335 16.29 -14.43 12.12
N GLY A 336 16.88 -13.25 12.32
CA GLY A 336 17.98 -12.71 11.51
C GLY A 336 17.56 -12.09 10.16
N SER A 337 16.28 -12.14 9.79
CA SER A 337 15.75 -11.44 8.61
C SER A 337 15.41 -10.00 8.94
N CYS A 338 16.32 -9.08 8.57
CA CYS A 338 16.16 -7.64 8.78
C CYS A 338 15.38 -6.95 7.63
N GLY A 339 14.85 -5.76 7.89
CA GLY A 339 14.25 -4.88 6.88
C GLY A 339 12.80 -5.23 6.52
N SER A 340 12.25 -4.52 5.54
CA SER A 340 10.82 -4.53 5.18
C SER A 340 10.38 -5.71 4.28
N ALA A 341 11.31 -6.49 3.74
CA ALA A 341 10.97 -7.70 2.99
C ALA A 341 10.27 -8.74 3.88
N PRO A 342 9.25 -9.46 3.38
CA PRO A 342 8.61 -10.52 4.16
C PRO A 342 9.59 -11.66 4.45
N LEU A 343 9.47 -12.28 5.62
CA LEU A 343 10.16 -13.52 5.95
C LEU A 343 9.30 -14.71 5.54
N ILE A 344 9.77 -15.50 4.56
CA ILE A 344 9.11 -16.76 4.19
C ILE A 344 9.73 -17.91 4.97
N VAL A 345 8.95 -18.56 5.83
CA VAL A 345 9.34 -19.77 6.55
C VAL A 345 8.69 -20.96 5.86
N SER A 346 9.49 -21.73 5.14
CA SER A 346 9.03 -22.94 4.42
C SER A 346 9.42 -24.20 5.18
N GLY A 347 8.82 -25.34 4.85
CA GLY A 347 9.15 -26.61 5.50
C GLY A 347 8.59 -26.75 6.91
N VAL A 348 7.56 -25.97 7.26
CA VAL A 348 6.86 -26.13 8.52
C VAL A 348 5.71 -27.12 8.37
N TYR A 349 5.38 -27.87 9.42
CA TYR A 349 4.35 -28.91 9.38
C TYR A 349 3.22 -28.64 10.37
N PRO A 350 2.02 -29.21 10.14
CA PRO A 350 0.92 -29.13 11.09
C PRO A 350 1.34 -29.53 12.51
N GLU A 351 0.83 -28.82 13.52
CA GLU A 351 1.15 -29.03 14.95
C GLU A 351 2.60 -28.75 15.35
N GLN A 352 3.47 -28.31 14.43
CA GLN A 352 4.80 -27.83 14.77
C GLN A 352 4.71 -26.57 15.64
N ILE A 353 5.58 -26.50 16.64
CA ILE A 353 5.85 -25.27 17.39
C ILE A 353 6.87 -24.43 16.61
N VAL A 354 6.47 -23.24 16.21
CA VAL A 354 7.32 -22.27 15.52
C VAL A 354 7.73 -21.18 16.52
N THR A 355 9.03 -20.86 16.56
CA THR A 355 9.59 -19.75 17.34
C THR A 355 9.99 -18.62 16.40
N LEU A 356 9.50 -17.42 16.68
CA LEU A 356 9.79 -16.19 15.96
C LEU A 356 10.47 -15.23 16.92
N ASP A 357 11.75 -14.96 16.67
CA ASP A 357 12.62 -14.17 17.54
C ASP A 357 12.83 -12.77 16.95
N GLY A 358 12.18 -11.78 17.56
CA GLY A 358 12.25 -10.36 17.22
C GLY A 358 13.34 -9.59 17.96
N SER A 359 14.12 -10.23 18.84
CA SER A 359 15.07 -9.57 19.76
C SER A 359 16.23 -8.87 19.04
N GLY A 360 16.51 -9.25 17.78
CA GLY A 360 17.49 -8.59 16.92
C GLY A 360 17.03 -7.26 16.32
N THR A 361 15.84 -6.76 16.69
CA THR A 361 15.33 -5.47 16.21
C THR A 361 16.20 -4.32 16.70
N TYR A 362 16.58 -3.44 15.79
CA TYR A 362 17.43 -2.29 16.08
C TYR A 362 16.61 -1.02 16.24
N ASP A 363 16.87 -0.27 17.31
CA ASP A 363 16.32 1.06 17.53
C ASP A 363 17.34 2.14 17.12
N ALA A 364 16.98 2.94 16.12
CA ALA A 364 17.80 4.05 15.62
C ALA A 364 17.96 5.18 16.66
N ASP A 365 17.12 5.19 17.69
CA ASP A 365 17.12 6.16 18.79
C ASP A 365 17.73 5.60 20.09
N ALA A 366 18.23 4.36 20.11
CA ALA A 366 18.65 3.66 21.34
C ALA A 366 19.66 4.41 22.22
N ASN A 367 20.53 5.21 21.60
CA ASN A 367 21.59 5.97 22.29
C ASN A 367 21.14 7.38 22.74
N LEU A 368 19.88 7.76 22.47
CA LEU A 368 19.32 9.05 22.85
C LEU A 368 18.68 8.97 24.24
N THR A 369 18.86 10.01 25.05
CA THR A 369 18.31 10.07 26.40
C THR A 369 16.80 10.36 26.38
N GLY A 370 16.06 9.80 27.33
CA GLY A 370 14.62 10.08 27.49
C GLY A 370 13.71 9.34 26.50
N LYS A 371 14.23 8.31 25.83
CA LYS A 371 13.49 7.47 24.89
C LYS A 371 12.78 6.31 25.60
N ASN A 372 11.64 5.90 25.08
CA ASN A 372 10.89 4.75 25.58
C ASN A 372 11.58 3.43 25.18
N PRO A 373 11.34 2.30 25.85
CA PRO A 373 11.74 1.01 25.28
C PRO A 373 10.92 0.71 24.02
N LEU A 374 11.48 -0.07 23.10
CA LEU A 374 10.71 -0.66 22.00
C LEU A 374 9.55 -1.50 22.55
N GLN A 375 8.41 -1.45 21.86
CA GLN A 375 7.26 -2.28 22.21
C GLN A 375 6.97 -3.26 21.07
N TYR A 376 6.77 -4.53 21.41
CA TYR A 376 6.56 -5.62 20.47
C TYR A 376 5.11 -6.10 20.53
N ASN A 377 4.48 -6.22 19.37
CA ASN A 377 3.11 -6.71 19.23
C ASN A 377 3.04 -7.76 18.11
N TRP A 378 2.70 -8.98 18.49
CA TRP A 378 2.56 -10.12 17.58
C TRP A 378 1.09 -10.44 17.33
N PHE A 379 0.69 -10.52 16.08
CA PHE A 379 -0.67 -10.93 15.73
C PHE A 379 -0.74 -11.76 14.45
N HIS A 380 -1.80 -12.57 14.36
CA HIS A 380 -2.12 -13.33 13.15
C HIS A 380 -3.01 -12.49 12.24
N TYR A 381 -2.48 -12.06 11.09
CA TYR A 381 -3.26 -11.42 10.05
C TYR A 381 -3.94 -12.49 9.19
N ARG A 382 -5.17 -12.88 9.56
CA ARG A 382 -5.85 -14.06 9.01
C ARG A 382 -6.43 -13.83 7.63
N GLU A 383 -6.84 -12.60 7.36
CA GLU A 383 -7.59 -12.24 6.16
C GLU A 383 -6.83 -12.49 4.84
N PRO A 384 -5.51 -12.26 4.76
CA PRO A 384 -4.69 -12.70 3.63
C PRO A 384 -4.62 -14.22 3.41
N THR A 385 -4.88 -15.02 4.44
CA THR A 385 -4.88 -16.50 4.34
C THR A 385 -6.21 -17.02 3.79
N ALA A 386 -7.30 -16.30 4.05
CA ALA A 386 -8.65 -16.74 3.75
C ALA A 386 -8.94 -16.69 2.24
N THR A 387 -9.63 -17.70 1.73
CA THR A 387 -10.14 -17.78 0.36
C THR A 387 -11.64 -17.45 0.26
N GLN A 388 -12.33 -17.36 1.40
CA GLN A 388 -13.74 -17.00 1.51
C GLN A 388 -13.99 -15.91 2.56
N SER A 389 -15.17 -15.30 2.53
CA SER A 389 -15.56 -14.22 3.45
C SER A 389 -15.65 -14.66 4.91
N ASN A 390 -15.97 -15.94 5.18
CA ASN A 390 -16.03 -16.47 6.54
C ASN A 390 -14.64 -16.91 7.03
N ILE A 391 -13.80 -15.91 7.31
CA ILE A 391 -12.42 -16.08 7.79
C ILE A 391 -12.36 -16.94 9.05
N SER A 392 -13.33 -16.79 9.96
CA SER A 392 -13.31 -17.50 11.23
C SER A 392 -13.55 -19.00 11.12
N ALA A 393 -14.36 -19.39 10.13
CA ALA A 393 -14.61 -20.79 9.80
C ALA A 393 -13.45 -21.43 9.01
N GLU A 394 -12.71 -20.65 8.22
CA GLU A 394 -11.69 -21.17 7.32
C GLU A 394 -10.28 -21.21 7.92
N VAL A 395 -9.87 -20.13 8.58
CA VAL A 395 -8.47 -19.92 8.98
C VAL A 395 -8.37 -20.00 10.49
N PRO A 396 -7.82 -21.06 11.09
CA PRO A 396 -7.68 -21.14 12.55
C PRO A 396 -6.89 -19.95 13.12
N LEU A 397 -7.30 -19.44 14.29
CA LEU A 397 -6.53 -18.42 14.99
C LEU A 397 -5.23 -19.04 15.52
N LEU A 398 -4.11 -18.34 15.34
CA LEU A 398 -2.83 -18.72 15.94
C LEU A 398 -2.75 -17.99 17.28
N ASN A 399 -2.50 -18.75 18.34
CA ASN A 399 -2.26 -18.19 19.66
C ASN A 399 -0.76 -18.09 19.88
N PHE A 400 -0.32 -16.98 20.49
CA PHE A 400 1.09 -16.72 20.74
C PHE A 400 1.38 -16.79 22.24
N THR A 401 2.46 -17.50 22.59
CA THR A 401 3.11 -17.39 23.89
C THR A 401 4.31 -16.47 23.72
N LEU A 402 4.39 -15.42 24.53
CA LEU A 402 5.41 -14.37 24.40
C LEU A 402 6.48 -14.50 25.49
N SER A 403 7.71 -14.05 25.20
CA SER A 403 8.72 -13.77 26.22
C SER A 403 8.29 -12.61 27.15
N ASP A 404 8.98 -12.46 28.28
CA ASP A 404 8.67 -11.42 29.28
C ASP A 404 8.69 -9.99 28.70
N ASP A 405 9.56 -9.73 27.73
CA ASP A 405 9.69 -8.45 27.02
C ASP A 405 8.86 -8.38 25.72
N GLY A 406 8.16 -9.46 25.37
CA GLY A 406 7.36 -9.57 24.15
C GLY A 406 8.16 -9.75 22.84
N SER A 407 9.49 -9.73 22.88
CA SER A 407 10.32 -9.75 21.67
C SER A 407 10.32 -11.10 20.96
N ILE A 408 10.05 -12.20 21.67
CA ILE A 408 9.98 -13.55 21.11
C ILE A 408 8.54 -14.06 21.20
N ALA A 409 8.03 -14.65 20.11
CA ALA A 409 6.74 -15.30 20.06
C ALA A 409 6.85 -16.77 19.64
N MET A 410 6.14 -17.64 20.35
CA MET A 410 5.98 -19.05 20.00
C MET A 410 4.53 -19.33 19.66
N THR A 411 4.28 -20.08 18.59
CA THR A 411 2.94 -20.53 18.22
C THR A 411 2.94 -21.97 17.74
N THR A 412 1.87 -22.70 18.03
CA THR A 412 1.64 -24.05 17.51
C THR A 412 0.78 -23.97 16.27
N LEU A 413 1.27 -24.52 15.16
CA LEU A 413 0.52 -24.55 13.91
C LEU A 413 -0.72 -25.44 14.03
N PRO A 414 -1.81 -25.16 13.28
CA PRO A 414 -3.04 -25.93 13.38
C PRO A 414 -2.84 -27.38 12.90
N PRO A 415 -3.67 -28.33 13.35
CA PRO A 415 -3.62 -29.71 12.87
C PRO A 415 -3.96 -29.80 11.37
N ALA A 416 -3.47 -30.85 10.71
CA ALA A 416 -3.63 -31.03 9.27
C ALA A 416 -5.11 -31.02 8.83
N SER A 417 -6.00 -31.53 9.68
CA SER A 417 -7.46 -31.53 9.46
C SER A 417 -8.09 -30.14 9.38
N LYS A 418 -7.38 -29.09 9.81
CA LYS A 418 -7.78 -27.68 9.67
C LYS A 418 -6.88 -26.94 8.69
N ALA A 419 -5.56 -27.10 8.82
CA ALA A 419 -4.59 -26.37 8.00
C ALA A 419 -4.60 -26.80 6.53
N CYS A 420 -4.97 -28.03 6.24
CA CYS A 420 -4.96 -28.60 4.88
C CYS A 420 -6.38 -29.00 4.45
N ALA A 421 -7.41 -28.52 5.14
CA ALA A 421 -8.79 -28.77 4.76
C ALA A 421 -9.10 -28.03 3.45
N ALA A 422 -9.54 -28.76 2.43
CA ALA A 422 -10.08 -28.14 1.23
C ALA A 422 -11.33 -27.32 1.59
N PRO A 423 -11.52 -26.12 1.04
CA PRO A 423 -12.77 -25.38 1.19
C PRO A 423 -13.95 -26.26 0.72
N THR A 424 -15.04 -26.28 1.50
CA THR A 424 -16.19 -27.15 1.31
C THR A 424 -16.88 -27.03 -0.07
N ALA A 425 -16.58 -25.99 -0.86
CA ALA A 425 -17.11 -25.78 -2.21
C ALA A 425 -16.32 -26.48 -3.34
N ARG A 426 -15.23 -27.22 -3.04
CA ARG A 426 -14.32 -27.80 -4.06
C ARG A 426 -14.69 -29.21 -4.56
N GLU A 427 -15.93 -29.43 -4.98
CA GLU A 427 -16.23 -30.59 -5.85
C GLU A 427 -16.05 -30.29 -7.36
N ALA A 428 -15.65 -29.09 -7.78
CA ALA A 428 -15.82 -28.69 -9.20
C ALA A 428 -14.64 -28.04 -9.96
N ALA A 429 -13.39 -28.10 -9.49
CA ALA A 429 -12.26 -27.60 -10.31
C ALA A 429 -11.09 -28.60 -10.35
N GLN A 430 -10.93 -29.27 -11.49
CA GLN A 430 -9.71 -30.03 -11.81
C GLN A 430 -8.52 -29.07 -11.75
N GLY A 431 -7.49 -29.42 -10.98
CA GLY A 431 -6.19 -28.74 -11.03
C GLY A 431 -5.82 -27.88 -9.82
N VAL A 432 -6.63 -27.82 -8.75
CA VAL A 432 -6.16 -27.22 -7.51
C VAL A 432 -5.51 -28.28 -6.62
N GLN A 433 -4.20 -28.16 -6.42
CA GLN A 433 -3.45 -29.04 -5.53
C GLN A 433 -3.97 -28.91 -4.09
N ASP A 434 -3.96 -30.03 -3.36
CA ASP A 434 -4.14 -30.10 -1.90
C ASP A 434 -2.90 -29.50 -1.22
N VAL A 435 -2.73 -28.18 -1.32
CA VAL A 435 -1.70 -27.43 -0.59
C VAL A 435 -2.31 -26.90 0.70
N CYS A 436 -1.60 -27.12 1.82
CA CYS A 436 -2.00 -26.55 3.10
C CYS A 436 -1.99 -25.01 3.03
N GLN A 437 -2.80 -24.39 3.90
CA GLN A 437 -2.83 -22.94 4.06
C GLN A 437 -1.45 -22.40 4.43
N GLN A 438 -1.20 -21.15 4.03
CA GLN A 438 -0.08 -20.36 4.54
C GLN A 438 -0.60 -19.36 5.56
N TYR A 439 0.07 -19.18 6.69
CA TYR A 439 -0.36 -18.23 7.72
C TYR A 439 0.49 -16.98 7.72
N HIS A 440 -0.14 -15.82 7.81
CA HIS A 440 0.54 -14.52 7.88
C HIS A 440 0.62 -14.03 9.32
N VAL A 441 1.80 -14.12 9.93
CA VAL A 441 2.08 -13.54 11.24
C VAL A 441 2.72 -12.17 11.03
N ILE A 442 2.32 -11.18 11.81
CA ILE A 442 2.91 -9.84 11.78
C ILE A 442 3.56 -9.58 13.13
N LEU A 443 4.82 -9.14 13.10
CA LEU A 443 5.41 -8.40 14.20
C LEU A 443 5.26 -6.91 13.90
N GLU A 444 4.61 -6.17 14.78
CA GLU A 444 4.66 -4.71 14.85
C GLU A 444 5.63 -4.31 15.96
N VAL A 445 6.54 -3.38 15.65
CA VAL A 445 7.43 -2.75 16.63
C VAL A 445 7.14 -1.26 16.66
N THR A 446 6.77 -0.77 17.85
CA THR A 446 6.64 0.66 18.11
C THR A 446 7.99 1.21 18.56
N GLY A 447 8.49 2.20 17.81
CA GLY A 447 9.75 2.89 18.08
C GLY A 447 9.73 3.69 19.38
N SER A 448 10.92 4.06 19.84
CA SER A 448 11.13 4.67 21.15
C SER A 448 10.90 6.19 21.21
N GLY A 449 10.87 6.85 20.05
CA GLY A 449 10.67 8.29 19.93
C GLY A 449 9.22 8.76 20.10
N THR A 450 9.02 10.07 20.08
CA THR A 450 7.71 10.72 20.23
C THR A 450 7.53 11.80 19.15
N PRO A 451 6.49 11.74 18.29
CA PRO A 451 5.53 10.63 18.13
C PRO A 451 6.23 9.31 17.74
N PRO A 452 5.73 8.14 18.17
CA PRO A 452 6.40 6.88 17.89
C PRO A 452 6.18 6.40 16.46
N ILE A 453 7.25 6.07 15.75
CA ILE A 453 7.14 5.47 14.41
C ILE A 453 7.08 3.94 14.54
N ARG A 454 6.12 3.33 13.83
CA ARG A 454 5.95 1.87 13.79
C ARG A 454 6.59 1.27 12.55
N ARG A 455 7.20 0.11 12.70
CA ARG A 455 7.63 -0.75 11.59
C ARG A 455 7.19 -2.17 11.83
N TYR A 456 7.12 -2.92 10.74
CA TYR A 456 6.54 -4.25 10.74
C TYR A 456 7.50 -5.27 10.15
N LYS A 457 7.26 -6.53 10.47
CA LYS A 457 7.75 -7.68 9.71
C LYS A 457 6.58 -8.60 9.44
N ARG A 458 6.28 -8.85 8.17
CA ARG A 458 5.38 -9.93 7.75
C ARG A 458 6.16 -11.23 7.68
N ILE A 459 5.68 -12.25 8.36
CA ILE A 459 6.18 -13.62 8.34
C ILE A 459 5.12 -14.51 7.69
N ILE A 460 5.49 -15.25 6.65
CA ILE A 460 4.61 -16.18 5.94
C ILE A 460 5.05 -17.60 6.26
N LEU A 461 4.25 -18.31 7.05
CA LEU A 461 4.46 -19.69 7.42
C LEU A 461 3.84 -20.59 6.34
N LYS A 462 4.66 -21.17 5.48
CA LYS A 462 4.23 -22.06 4.39
C LYS A 462 4.27 -23.51 4.85
N LEU A 463 3.09 -24.10 5.03
CA LEU A 463 2.97 -25.46 5.52
C LEU A 463 3.15 -26.47 4.39
N ASP A 464 4.01 -27.45 4.64
CA ASP A 464 4.14 -28.61 3.78
C ASP A 464 3.01 -29.61 4.07
N SER A 465 2.43 -30.18 3.01
CA SER A 465 1.50 -31.28 3.17
C SER A 465 2.23 -32.47 3.82
N PRO A 466 1.64 -33.11 4.86
CA PRO A 466 2.28 -34.26 5.47
C PRO A 466 2.53 -35.34 4.42
N PRO A 467 3.66 -36.07 4.49
CA PRO A 467 3.95 -37.12 3.51
C PRO A 467 2.80 -38.12 3.49
N SER A 468 2.18 -38.30 2.31
CA SER A 468 1.09 -39.25 2.17
C SER A 468 1.60 -40.64 2.52
N ASN A 469 1.02 -41.30 3.52
CA ASN A 469 1.18 -42.75 3.72
C ASN A 469 0.37 -43.51 2.66
N SER A 470 0.61 -43.21 1.37
CA SER A 470 0.06 -43.98 0.26
C SER A 470 1.19 -44.74 -0.42
N THR A 471 1.36 -46.00 -0.03
CA THR A 471 1.94 -47.02 -0.90
C THR A 471 1.02 -47.23 -2.09
N THR A 472 1.13 -46.39 -3.12
CA THR A 472 0.62 -46.70 -4.46
C THR A 472 1.46 -46.02 -5.53
N THR A 473 2.42 -46.80 -6.05
CA THR A 473 3.03 -46.78 -7.39
C THR A 473 3.17 -45.45 -8.14
N SER A 474 4.45 -45.14 -8.40
CA SER A 474 4.98 -44.09 -9.27
C SER A 474 4.17 -43.76 -10.53
N LYS A 475 3.82 -42.48 -10.67
CA LYS A 475 3.94 -41.77 -11.95
C LYS A 475 4.62 -40.43 -11.70
N ARG A 476 5.89 -40.34 -12.11
CA ARG A 476 6.57 -39.05 -12.36
C ARG A 476 5.67 -38.18 -13.24
N ARG A 477 5.28 -37.00 -12.78
CA ARG A 477 4.89 -35.88 -13.64
C ARG A 477 5.47 -34.58 -13.11
N ARG A 478 5.86 -33.77 -14.08
CA ARG A 478 6.81 -32.66 -14.06
C ARG A 478 6.39 -31.51 -13.15
N ASP A 479 7.40 -30.90 -12.56
CA ASP A 479 7.42 -29.49 -12.14
C ASP A 479 6.91 -28.60 -13.29
N GLU A 480 6.01 -27.66 -12.99
CA GLU A 480 5.96 -26.28 -13.52
C GLU A 480 4.65 -25.55 -13.14
N LEU A 481 4.85 -24.28 -12.73
CA LEU A 481 3.94 -23.14 -12.52
C LEU A 481 3.30 -22.96 -11.14
#